data_AF-A0A958PBN2-F1
#
_entry.id   AF-A0A958PBN2-F1
#
_cell.length_a   1.000
_cell.length_b   1.000
_cell.length_c   1.000
_cell.angle_alpha   90.00
_cell.angle_beta   90.00
_cell.angle_gamma   90.00
#
_symmetry.space_group_name_H-M   'P 1'
#
loop_
_entity.id
_entity.type
_entity.pdbx_description
1 polymer ?
#
loop_
_entity_poly.entity_id
_entity_poly.type
_entity_poly.pdbx_seq_one_letter_code
_entity_poly.pdbx_strand_id
1 'polypeptide(L)' 'MEQPWKNQKSNNNKEHQAFIETQNCCALCGNELKITVESYLCDYNLREEAFCERCEIKTRIKDHKLH' A
#
# COMPACT_ATOMS: atom_id res chain seq x y z
N MET A 1 2.02 -30.65 5.04
CA MET A 1 1.64 -29.96 3.80
C MET A 1 2.39 -28.64 3.78
N GLU A 2 3.58 -28.62 3.17
CA GLU A 2 4.36 -27.40 3.01
C GLU A 2 3.79 -26.60 1.83
N GLN A 3 3.41 -25.35 2.06
CA GLN A 3 2.98 -24.47 0.98
C GLN A 3 4.23 -24.00 0.22
N PRO A 4 4.33 -24.21 -1.10
CA PRO A 4 5.47 -23.77 -1.87
C PRO A 4 5.31 -22.27 -2.15
N TRP A 5 5.89 -21.43 -1.31
CA TRP A 5 6.02 -19.99 -1.57
C TRP A 5 6.98 -19.78 -2.74
N LYS A 6 6.51 -19.92 -3.99
CA LYS A 6 7.26 -19.52 -5.18
C LYS A 6 7.17 -18.01 -5.34
N ASN A 7 8.11 -17.29 -4.71
CA ASN A 7 8.35 -15.89 -5.02
C ASN A 7 9.44 -15.80 -6.10
N GLN A 8 9.18 -15.07 -7.19
CA GLN A 8 10.12 -14.19 -7.91
C GLN A 8 9.64 -13.95 -9.35
N LYS A 9 9.14 -12.74 -9.64
CA LYS A 9 8.95 -12.12 -10.99
C LYS A 9 7.73 -12.52 -11.83
N SER A 10 6.52 -12.58 -11.28
CA SER A 10 5.34 -12.92 -12.08
C SER A 10 4.46 -11.70 -12.39
N ASN A 11 4.77 -10.98 -13.46
CA ASN A 11 3.77 -10.11 -14.11
C ASN A 11 2.50 -10.88 -14.51
N ASN A 12 2.55 -12.23 -14.56
CA ASN A 12 1.46 -13.11 -15.00
C ASN A 12 0.82 -13.95 -13.87
N ASN A 13 1.17 -13.73 -12.59
CA ASN A 13 0.49 -14.44 -11.50
C ASN A 13 -0.75 -13.66 -11.08
N LYS A 14 -1.93 -14.22 -11.37
CA LYS A 14 -3.22 -13.63 -11.04
C LYS A 14 -3.41 -13.43 -9.54
N GLU A 15 -2.90 -14.33 -8.71
CA GLU A 15 -2.99 -14.19 -7.25
C GLU A 15 -2.14 -13.03 -6.74
N HIS A 16 -0.96 -12.86 -7.34
CA HIS A 16 -0.09 -11.72 -7.02
C HIS A 16 -0.71 -10.39 -7.45
N GLN A 17 -1.31 -10.34 -8.65
CA GLN A 17 -2.02 -9.14 -9.13
C GLN A 17 -3.23 -8.82 -8.25
N ALA A 18 -4.07 -9.81 -7.94
CA ALA A 18 -5.20 -9.62 -7.03
C ALA A 18 -4.73 -9.16 -5.64
N PHE A 19 -3.65 -9.73 -5.11
CA PHE A 19 -3.05 -9.27 -3.86
C PHE A 19 -2.61 -7.80 -3.94
N ILE A 20 -1.89 -7.40 -5.00
CA ILE A 20 -1.48 -6.00 -5.21
C ILE A 20 -2.70 -5.08 -5.29
N GLU A 21 -3.72 -5.45 -6.05
CA GLU A 21 -4.97 -4.68 -6.16
C GLU A 21 -5.63 -4.48 -4.79
N THR A 22 -5.61 -5.49 -3.92
CA THR A 22 -6.15 -5.36 -2.55
C THR A 22 -5.29 -4.51 -1.60
N GLN A 23 -4.01 -4.24 -1.90
CA GLN A 23 -3.15 -3.42 -1.03
C GLN A 23 -3.62 -1.96 -0.92
N ASN A 24 -4.45 -1.51 -1.87
CA ASN A 24 -5.03 -0.18 -1.88
C ASN A 24 -6.47 -0.17 -1.35
N CYS A 25 -6.93 -1.26 -0.73
CA CYS A 25 -8.25 -1.34 -0.12
C CYS A 25 -8.16 -1.37 1.42
N CYS A 26 -9.19 -0.84 2.07
CA CYS A 26 -9.32 -0.87 3.51
C CYS A 26 -9.53 -2.31 4.00
N ALA A 27 -8.69 -2.77 4.94
CA ALA A 27 -8.78 -4.11 5.49
C ALA A 27 -10.10 -4.40 6.23
N LEU A 28 -10.85 -3.37 6.63
CA LEU A 28 -12.11 -3.51 7.36
C LEU A 28 -13.34 -3.55 6.45
N CYS A 29 -13.41 -2.63 5.47
CA CYS A 29 -14.61 -2.47 4.65
C CYS A 29 -14.39 -2.74 3.15
N GLY A 30 -13.15 -3.03 2.74
CA GLY A 30 -12.79 -3.25 1.34
C GLY A 30 -12.84 -2.02 0.43
N ASN A 31 -13.18 -0.83 0.97
CA ASN A 31 -13.22 0.39 0.18
C ASN A 31 -11.81 0.84 -0.22
N GLU A 32 -11.68 1.40 -1.42
CA GLU A 32 -10.42 2.00 -1.87
C GLU A 32 -9.93 3.06 -0.87
N LEU A 33 -8.62 3.04 -0.62
CA LEU A 33 -7.92 3.97 0.24
C LEU A 33 -7.51 5.19 -0.56
N LYS A 34 -7.76 6.36 0.00
CA LYS A 34 -7.23 7.62 -0.51
C LYS A 34 -5.77 7.73 -0.13
N ILE A 35 -4.88 7.67 -1.12
CA ILE A 35 -3.44 7.78 -0.93
C ILE A 35 -3.02 9.22 -1.20
N THR A 36 -2.33 9.83 -0.25
CA THR A 36 -1.75 11.18 -0.36
C THR A 36 -0.26 11.11 -0.13
N VAL A 37 0.50 11.78 -1.00
CA VAL A 37 1.97 11.89 -0.87
C VAL A 37 2.32 13.36 -0.71
N GLU A 38 2.98 13.69 0.39
CA GLU A 38 3.46 15.04 0.69
C GLU A 38 5.00 15.05 0.66
N SER A 39 5.59 16.02 -0.05
CA SER A 39 7.03 16.23 -0.07
C SER A 39 7.43 17.37 0.85
N TYR A 40 8.28 17.08 1.84
CA TYR A 40 8.94 18.08 2.65
C TYR A 40 10.27 18.44 1.98
N LEU A 41 10.25 19.48 1.13
CA LEU A 41 11.40 19.94 0.35
C LEU A 41 12.63 20.30 1.22
N CYS A 42 12.42 20.67 2.48
CA CYS A 42 13.49 21.08 3.38
C CYS A 42 14.36 19.91 3.86
N ASP A 43 13.79 18.69 3.96
CA ASP A 43 14.45 17.56 4.61
C ASP A 43 14.65 16.35 3.69
N TYR A 44 14.38 16.53 2.39
CA TYR A 44 14.40 15.43 1.41
C TYR A 44 13.50 14.26 1.86
N ASN A 45 12.40 14.55 2.55
CA ASN A 45 11.48 13.54 3.07
C ASN A 45 10.17 13.55 2.27
N LEU A 46 9.67 12.36 1.96
CA LEU A 46 8.35 12.12 1.38
C LEU A 46 7.51 11.36 2.41
N ARG A 47 6.32 11.88 2.70
CA ARG A 47 5.34 11.20 3.55
C ARG A 47 4.22 10.65 2.69
N GLU A 48 4.04 9.34 2.75
CA GLU A 48 2.90 8.64 2.16
C GLU A 48 1.89 8.34 3.27
N GLU A 49 0.64 8.77 3.05
CA GLU A 49 -0.49 8.39 3.90
C GLU A 49 -1.58 7.68 3.08
N ALA A 50 -2.22 6.69 3.67
CA ALA A 50 -3.43 6.06 3.13
C ALA A 50 -4.58 6.17 4.14
N PHE A 51 -5.71 6.72 3.68
CA PHE A 51 -6.89 6.97 4.51
C PHE A 51 -8.13 6.29 3.93
N CYS A 52 -8.93 5.66 4.77
CA CYS A 52 -10.23 5.13 4.38
C CYS A 52 -11.33 6.14 4.73
N GLU A 53 -11.97 6.72 3.71
CA GLU A 53 -13.06 7.70 3.92
C GLU A 53 -14.33 7.09 4.51
N ARG A 54 -14.55 5.77 4.38
CA ARG A 54 -15.74 5.09 4.95
C ARG A 54 -15.58 4.71 6.41
N CYS A 55 -14.40 4.20 6.78
CA CYS A 55 -14.11 3.81 8.16
C CYS A 55 -13.53 4.96 8.97
N GLU A 56 -13.18 6.06 8.31
CA GLU A 56 -12.54 7.24 8.91
C GLU A 56 -11.24 6.92 9.64
N ILE A 57 -10.46 5.96 9.11
CA ILE A 57 -9.19 5.52 9.69
C ILE A 57 -8.02 5.78 8.75
N LYS A 58 -6.86 6.12 9.34
CA LYS A 58 -5.57 6.08 8.66
C LYS A 58 -5.01 4.66 8.73
N THR A 59 -4.84 4.02 7.58
CA THR A 59 -4.41 2.62 7.50
C THR A 59 -2.90 2.49 7.30
N ARG A 60 -2.26 3.50 6.70
CA ARG A 60 -0.81 3.52 6.42
C ARG A 60 -0.27 4.94 6.57
N ILE A 61 0.86 5.08 7.26
CA ILE A 61 1.66 6.30 7.32
C ILE A 61 3.12 5.88 7.22
N LYS A 62 3.84 6.38 6.22
CA LYS A 62 5.24 6.02 6.00
C LYS A 62 6.04 7.22 5.51
N ASP A 63 7.13 7.49 6.20
CA ASP A 63 8.10 8.50 5.79
C ASP A 63 9.26 7.83 5.03
N HIS A 64 9.65 8.45 3.92
CA HIS A 64 10.72 8.03 3.04
C HIS A 64 11.74 9.15 2.94
N LYS A 65 12.98 8.85 3.28
CA LYS A 65 14.10 9.76 3.04
C LYS A 65 14.65 9.54 1.65
N LEU A 66 14.66 10.58 0.83
CA LEU A 66 15.34 10.60 -0.46
C LEU A 66 16.85 10.70 -0.18
N HIS A 67 17.62 9.72 -0.66
CA HIS A 67 19.08 9.63 -0.53
C HIS A 67 19.77 10.08 -1.82
#